data_AF-A0A1G1WG00-F1
#
_entry.id   AF-A0A1G1WG00-F1
#
_cell.length_a   1.000
_cell.length_b   1.000
_cell.length_c   1.000
_cell.angle_alpha   90.00
_cell.angle_beta   90.00
_cell.angle_gamma   90.00
#
_symmetry.space_group_name_H-M   'P 1'
#
loop_
_entity.id
_entity.type
_entity.pdbx_description
1 polymer ?
#
loop_
_entity_poly.entity_id
_entity_poly.type
_entity_poly.pdbx_seq_one_letter_code
_entity_poly.pdbx_strand_id
1 'polypeptide(L)'
;MTKLKLILRPFIWRLPIFVIVLFVTVFVLSIKNNQQTSAQVSGCSPIPTKNAIPMNNVKPGDTVDITIGIPGCTANLRNEADTVLVMDRTESMNSRWGSDNQKKIRSAKNALKSFVDQTQEVSSNQPGDHVGLVTYARTASTCNPIDPNCATRDFALANMTAANKTSLNAVIDSMCGGATDSCSISVSGNHTAVGAGLSDGTAEILNNSRLGVPRYIVLATDGRQNIAPSPYELGILQAVLDNNIVVMTVGIGSDVTDSISLPSSSCVNCPDLNGDGRSSGDEILKDIACRTDQHRLDPADNCLLTYNTSNSPSVNDLDNPAHYFYANDSASLDQIYQAIAGEISSNVWYQVLDALNSNVFQNIVPGSLNVVNCSTGSPWPGFQVLYVQGTAFLVRLQDVGANDTVCINLKAVVRDDVVTGDYNVDQIGLAVIWDPNNLCDPAVDGIMKCVLQMKPLPRIDIPNGFINIVNPDPPWLKTEIGDVGVVVGLIFPTPHLTITLIIL
;
A
#
# COMPACT_ATOMS: atom_id res chain seq x y z
N MET A 1 21.04 -26.04 -72.22
CA MET A 1 21.42 -27.42 -71.89
C MET A 1 22.35 -27.41 -70.67
N THR A 2 21.79 -27.60 -69.47
CA THR A 2 22.42 -28.25 -68.29
C THR A 2 21.39 -28.25 -67.16
N LYS A 3 20.82 -29.42 -66.86
CA LYS A 3 19.92 -29.63 -65.71
C LYS A 3 20.79 -29.99 -64.50
N LEU A 4 20.82 -29.14 -63.48
CA LEU A 4 21.46 -29.44 -62.20
C LEU A 4 20.44 -30.12 -61.28
N LYS A 5 20.65 -31.41 -61.01
CA LYS A 5 19.86 -32.23 -60.09
C LYS A 5 20.42 -32.02 -58.66
N LEU A 6 19.67 -31.31 -57.81
CA LEU A 6 20.00 -31.19 -56.38
C LEU A 6 19.49 -32.44 -55.65
N ILE A 7 20.40 -33.25 -55.11
CA ILE A 7 20.10 -34.42 -54.28
C ILE A 7 20.25 -33.99 -52.82
N LEU A 8 19.13 -33.82 -52.13
CA LEU A 8 19.10 -33.66 -50.66
C LEU A 8 19.09 -35.06 -50.03
N ARG A 9 20.17 -35.39 -49.30
CA ARG A 9 20.20 -36.52 -48.35
C ARG A 9 19.97 -35.99 -46.93
N PRO A 10 19.22 -36.69 -46.06
CA PRO A 10 19.05 -36.28 -44.68
C PRO A 10 20.31 -36.64 -43.87
N PHE A 11 20.91 -35.62 -43.26
CA PHE A 11 22.07 -35.73 -42.39
C PHE A 11 21.58 -35.95 -40.95
N ILE A 12 21.66 -37.18 -40.47
CA ILE A 12 21.27 -37.58 -39.11
C ILE A 12 22.36 -37.14 -38.12
N TRP A 13 22.11 -36.09 -37.34
CA TRP A 13 22.92 -35.75 -36.16
C TRP A 13 22.52 -36.66 -34.99
N ARG A 14 23.33 -37.68 -34.71
CA ARG A 14 23.37 -38.34 -33.40
C ARG A 14 24.29 -37.53 -32.49
N LEU A 15 23.75 -36.52 -31.81
CA LEU A 15 24.37 -36.01 -30.58
C LEU A 15 24.12 -37.06 -29.48
N PRO A 16 25.13 -37.48 -28.71
CA PRO A 16 24.98 -38.53 -27.72
C PRO A 16 24.18 -37.99 -26.54
N ILE A 17 23.05 -38.65 -26.27
CA ILE A 17 22.15 -38.48 -25.11
C ILE A 17 22.92 -38.38 -23.77
N PHE A 18 24.15 -38.88 -23.71
CA PHE A 18 25.05 -38.76 -22.55
C PHE A 18 25.38 -37.32 -22.11
N VAL A 19 25.45 -36.33 -23.01
CA VAL A 19 25.80 -34.95 -22.62
C VAL A 19 24.63 -34.23 -21.93
N ILE A 20 23.39 -34.55 -22.32
CA ILE A 20 22.18 -33.98 -21.72
C ILE A 20 21.95 -34.55 -20.31
N VAL A 21 22.19 -35.85 -20.11
CA VAL A 21 22.04 -36.49 -18.79
C VAL A 21 23.07 -35.96 -17.78
N LEU A 22 24.30 -35.66 -18.22
CA LEU A 22 25.35 -35.12 -17.34
C LEU A 22 25.06 -33.68 -16.90
N PHE A 23 24.52 -32.84 -17.79
CA PHE A 23 24.12 -31.47 -17.44
C PHE A 23 22.93 -31.46 -16.48
N VAL A 24 21.96 -32.36 -16.65
CA VAL A 24 20.80 -32.47 -15.74
C VAL A 24 21.23 -32.96 -14.36
N THR A 25 22.17 -33.91 -14.25
CA THR A 25 22.64 -34.39 -12.93
C THR A 25 23.49 -33.37 -12.19
N VAL A 26 24.35 -32.61 -12.88
CA VAL A 26 25.14 -31.53 -12.25
C VAL A 26 24.24 -30.37 -11.82
N PHE A 27 23.19 -30.04 -12.59
CA PHE A 27 22.22 -29.01 -12.22
C PHE A 27 21.38 -29.42 -11.00
N VAL A 28 20.94 -30.69 -10.92
CA VAL A 28 20.17 -31.20 -9.77
C VAL A 28 21.03 -31.32 -8.50
N LEU A 29 22.32 -31.65 -8.62
CA LEU A 29 23.24 -31.69 -7.47
C LEU A 29 23.63 -30.29 -6.98
N SER A 30 23.70 -29.28 -7.86
CA SER A 30 23.99 -27.90 -7.46
C SER A 30 22.82 -27.23 -6.73
N ILE A 31 21.57 -27.68 -6.97
CA ILE A 31 20.39 -27.17 -6.24
C ILE A 31 20.29 -27.76 -4.82
N LYS A 32 20.77 -29.00 -4.59
CA LYS A 32 20.71 -29.61 -3.25
C LYS A 32 21.72 -29.05 -2.24
N ASN A 33 22.81 -28.44 -2.71
CA ASN A 33 23.86 -27.92 -1.81
C ASN A 33 23.69 -26.44 -1.45
N ASN A 34 22.58 -25.81 -1.87
CA ASN A 34 22.25 -24.43 -1.57
C ASN A 34 21.04 -24.34 -0.61
N GLN A 35 20.90 -25.32 0.29
CA GLN A 35 20.20 -25.05 1.54
C GLN A 35 21.08 -24.11 2.36
N GLN A 36 21.01 -22.82 2.03
CA GLN A 36 21.33 -21.79 3.02
C GLN A 36 20.51 -22.16 4.25
N THR A 37 21.20 -22.54 5.33
CA THR A 37 20.65 -22.44 6.67
C THR A 37 20.21 -21.00 6.80
N SER A 38 18.92 -20.74 6.60
CA SER A 38 18.30 -19.46 6.95
C SER A 38 18.63 -19.27 8.42
N ALA A 39 19.61 -18.42 8.71
CA ALA A 39 19.85 -17.97 10.06
C ALA A 39 18.49 -17.45 10.51
N GLN A 40 17.89 -18.10 11.51
CA GLN A 40 16.68 -17.58 12.13
C GLN A 40 17.00 -16.13 12.47
N VAL A 41 16.26 -15.20 11.87
CA VAL A 41 16.32 -13.80 12.24
C VAL A 41 15.94 -13.75 13.72
N SER A 42 16.97 -13.67 14.57
CA SER A 42 16.85 -13.78 16.02
C SER A 42 16.05 -12.58 16.50
N GLY A 43 14.78 -12.79 16.82
CA GLY A 43 13.89 -11.72 17.27
C GLY A 43 12.42 -11.93 16.91
N CYS A 44 12.13 -12.73 15.88
CA CYS A 44 10.77 -13.21 15.63
C CYS A 44 10.58 -14.55 16.34
N SER A 45 9.57 -14.66 17.20
CA SER A 45 8.89 -15.94 17.42
C SER A 45 7.62 -15.91 16.57
N PRO A 46 7.71 -16.23 15.25
CA PRO A 46 6.76 -15.80 14.24
C PRO A 46 5.56 -16.75 14.13
N ILE A 47 5.23 -17.47 15.19
CA ILE A 47 4.22 -18.52 15.12
C ILE A 47 2.98 -18.00 15.82
N PRO A 48 1.95 -17.57 15.05
CA PRO A 48 0.62 -17.41 15.57
C PRO A 48 0.22 -18.61 16.43
N THR A 49 -0.33 -18.33 17.60
CA THR A 49 -0.80 -19.35 18.53
C THR A 49 -2.31 -19.46 18.44
N LYS A 50 -2.85 -20.66 18.65
CA LYS A 50 -4.29 -20.90 18.78
C LYS A 50 -4.51 -21.78 20.00
N ASN A 51 -5.24 -21.27 20.97
CA ASN A 51 -5.57 -21.93 22.22
C ASN A 51 -7.08 -22.01 22.37
N ALA A 52 -7.55 -23.05 23.05
CA ALA A 52 -8.96 -23.23 23.33
C ALA A 52 -9.16 -23.65 24.79
N ILE A 53 -10.21 -23.18 25.44
CA ILE A 53 -10.50 -23.47 26.85
C ILE A 53 -11.99 -23.76 27.01
N PRO A 54 -12.37 -24.94 27.57
CA PRO A 54 -11.50 -26.06 27.94
C PRO A 54 -11.00 -26.83 26.69
N MET A 55 -9.76 -27.34 26.72
CA MET A 55 -9.24 -28.23 25.65
C MET A 55 -9.76 -29.67 25.76
N ASN A 56 -10.11 -30.11 26.97
CA ASN A 56 -10.42 -31.51 27.27
C ASN A 56 -11.83 -31.64 27.86
N ASN A 57 -12.43 -32.82 27.71
CA ASN A 57 -13.77 -33.15 28.24
C ASN A 57 -14.90 -32.23 27.78
N VAL A 58 -14.82 -31.71 26.55
CA VAL A 58 -15.87 -30.87 25.99
C VAL A 58 -17.08 -31.73 25.60
N LYS A 59 -18.28 -31.36 26.07
CA LYS A 59 -19.53 -32.07 25.79
C LYS A 59 -20.29 -31.41 24.64
N PRO A 60 -21.18 -32.17 23.98
CA PRO A 60 -22.14 -31.59 23.04
C PRO A 60 -22.91 -30.42 23.66
N GLY A 61 -23.00 -29.31 22.92
CA GLY A 61 -23.63 -28.07 23.37
C GLY A 61 -22.77 -27.17 24.26
N ASP A 62 -21.58 -27.63 24.70
CA ASP A 62 -20.68 -26.77 25.47
C ASP A 62 -20.17 -25.60 24.62
N THR A 63 -19.89 -24.49 25.30
CA THR A 63 -19.22 -23.33 24.68
C THR A 63 -17.74 -23.35 25.03
N VAL A 64 -16.89 -23.23 24.02
CA VAL A 64 -15.43 -23.19 24.14
C VAL A 64 -14.94 -21.78 23.84
N ASP A 65 -14.11 -21.23 24.73
CA ASP A 65 -13.39 -19.98 24.48
C ASP A 65 -12.16 -20.29 23.62
N ILE A 66 -12.00 -19.62 22.49
CA ILE A 66 -10.90 -19.78 21.55
C ILE A 66 -10.12 -18.47 21.47
N THR A 67 -8.80 -18.54 21.59
CA THR A 67 -7.89 -17.39 21.51
C THR A 67 -6.84 -17.65 20.44
N ILE A 68 -6.75 -16.74 19.46
CA ILE A 68 -5.70 -16.74 18.44
C ILE A 68 -4.76 -15.59 18.72
N GLY A 69 -3.53 -15.89 19.10
CA GLY A 69 -2.48 -14.90 19.37
C GLY A 69 -1.64 -14.67 18.11
N ILE A 70 -1.71 -13.48 17.54
CA ILE A 70 -0.88 -13.02 16.43
C ILE A 70 0.27 -12.20 17.00
N PRO A 71 1.49 -12.76 17.10
CA PRO A 71 2.65 -11.99 17.54
C PRO A 71 3.04 -10.99 16.45
N GLY A 72 3.33 -9.75 16.83
CA GLY A 72 4.00 -8.83 15.93
C GLY A 72 5.38 -9.37 15.58
N CYS A 73 5.65 -9.56 14.29
CA CYS A 73 6.93 -10.06 13.84
C CYS A 73 7.92 -8.91 13.66
N THR A 74 8.86 -8.80 14.61
CA THR A 74 10.07 -7.93 14.65
C THR A 74 9.88 -6.42 14.57
N ALA A 75 10.76 -5.76 15.32
CA ALA A 75 10.94 -4.32 15.35
C ALA A 75 11.07 -3.82 13.91
N ASN A 76 10.26 -2.83 13.53
CA ASN A 76 10.42 -1.98 12.37
C ASN A 76 10.40 -2.65 10.98
N LEU A 77 9.44 -3.55 10.72
CA LEU A 77 8.93 -3.76 9.36
C LEU A 77 7.96 -2.63 8.95
N ARG A 78 8.36 -1.38 9.22
CA ARG A 78 7.83 -0.28 8.43
C ARG A 78 8.33 -0.54 7.02
N ASN A 79 7.44 -0.56 6.05
CA ASN A 79 7.88 -0.60 4.66
C ASN A 79 8.72 0.65 4.42
N GLU A 80 9.96 0.46 4.02
CA GLU A 80 10.76 1.54 3.46
C GLU A 80 9.93 2.23 2.37
N ALA A 81 9.99 3.54 2.31
CA ALA A 81 9.26 4.31 1.31
C ALA A 81 10.18 5.29 0.61
N ASP A 82 9.93 5.51 -0.67
CA ASP A 82 10.57 6.56 -1.46
C ASP A 82 9.55 7.66 -1.70
N THR A 83 9.72 8.80 -1.01
CA THR A 83 8.77 9.90 -1.05
C THR A 83 9.40 11.15 -1.61
N VAL A 84 8.76 11.79 -2.60
CA VAL A 84 9.11 13.15 -3.02
C VAL A 84 8.05 14.12 -2.55
N LEU A 85 8.46 15.07 -1.72
CA LEU A 85 7.64 16.21 -1.31
C LEU A 85 7.63 17.20 -2.48
N VAL A 86 6.45 17.56 -2.99
CA VAL A 86 6.27 18.49 -4.11
C VAL A 86 5.51 19.71 -3.61
N MET A 87 6.22 20.82 -3.40
CA MET A 87 5.69 21.97 -2.67
C MET A 87 5.56 23.23 -3.54
N ASP A 88 4.35 23.79 -3.54
CA ASP A 88 4.07 25.11 -4.11
C ASP A 88 4.77 26.21 -3.30
N ARG A 89 5.56 27.04 -3.98
CA ARG A 89 6.24 28.22 -3.41
C ARG A 89 5.82 29.53 -4.08
N THR A 90 4.66 29.57 -4.72
CA THR A 90 4.14 30.75 -5.43
C THR A 90 3.77 31.89 -4.47
N GLU A 91 3.54 33.09 -5.03
CA GLU A 91 3.22 34.28 -4.23
C GLU A 91 1.92 34.10 -3.43
N SER A 92 0.94 33.36 -3.94
CA SER A 92 -0.31 33.10 -3.21
C SER A 92 -0.09 32.26 -1.96
N MET A 93 0.97 31.45 -1.91
CA MET A 93 1.43 30.76 -0.69
C MET A 93 2.05 31.71 0.36
N ASN A 94 2.42 32.94 -0.02
CA ASN A 94 2.91 33.97 0.90
C ASN A 94 1.76 34.78 1.55
N SER A 95 0.51 34.48 1.20
CA SER A 95 -0.68 35.09 1.80
C SER A 95 -0.90 34.56 3.22
N ARG A 96 -1.55 35.39 4.05
CA ARG A 96 -1.99 34.98 5.38
C ARG A 96 -3.29 34.19 5.27
N TRP A 97 -3.45 33.20 6.13
CA TRP A 97 -4.58 32.28 6.10
C TRP A 97 -4.93 31.77 7.50
N GLY A 98 -6.05 31.05 7.59
CA GLY A 98 -6.49 30.40 8.82
C GLY A 98 -6.79 31.37 9.98
N SER A 99 -7.07 30.80 11.14
CA SER A 99 -7.35 31.55 12.37
C SER A 99 -6.09 32.12 13.04
N ASP A 100 -4.93 31.51 12.80
CA ASP A 100 -3.64 31.91 13.39
C ASP A 100 -2.93 33.03 12.62
N ASN A 101 -3.48 33.42 11.46
CA ASN A 101 -3.01 34.51 10.61
C ASN A 101 -1.52 34.36 10.24
N GLN A 102 -1.02 33.12 10.21
CA GLN A 102 0.29 32.78 9.66
C GLN A 102 0.25 32.84 8.14
N LYS A 103 1.42 32.81 7.49
CA LYS A 103 1.51 32.66 6.03
C LYS A 103 1.38 31.19 5.66
N LYS A 104 0.67 30.84 4.57
CA LYS A 104 0.52 29.43 4.13
C LYS A 104 1.85 28.71 4.01
N ILE A 105 2.82 29.34 3.36
CA ILE A 105 4.16 28.76 3.16
C ILE A 105 4.90 28.52 4.47
N ARG A 106 4.66 29.34 5.51
CA ARG A 106 5.24 29.12 6.84
C ARG A 106 4.64 27.89 7.51
N SER A 107 3.32 27.76 7.45
CA SER A 107 2.61 26.58 7.96
C SER A 107 3.07 25.32 7.23
N ALA A 108 3.19 25.38 5.91
CA ALA A 108 3.68 24.27 5.09
C ALA A 108 5.11 23.86 5.45
N LYS A 109 6.03 24.81 5.69
CA LYS A 109 7.38 24.51 6.17
C LYS A 109 7.37 23.71 7.47
N ASN A 110 6.55 24.12 8.43
CA ASN A 110 6.45 23.42 9.71
C ASN A 110 5.90 22.00 9.52
N ALA A 111 4.85 21.85 8.71
CA ALA A 111 4.25 20.55 8.43
C ALA A 111 5.20 19.60 7.65
N LEU A 112 5.95 20.12 6.68
CA LEU A 112 7.00 19.35 5.97
C LEU A 112 8.09 18.88 6.93
N LYS A 113 8.53 19.72 7.87
CA LYS A 113 9.52 19.32 8.90
C LYS A 113 8.95 18.24 9.82
N SER A 114 7.69 18.39 10.23
CA SER A 114 6.94 17.39 11.00
C SER A 114 6.92 16.04 10.29
N PHE A 115 6.68 16.01 8.97
CA PHE A 115 6.78 14.81 8.15
C PHE A 115 8.20 14.24 8.13
N VAL A 116 9.22 15.06 7.86
CA VAL A 116 10.63 14.63 7.83
C VAL A 116 11.06 14.04 9.16
N ASP A 117 10.65 14.63 10.27
CA ASP A 117 11.01 14.16 11.61
C ASP A 117 10.43 12.75 11.90
N GLN A 118 9.26 12.42 11.32
CA GLN A 118 8.61 11.11 11.41
C GLN A 118 9.17 10.04 10.46
N THR A 119 10.04 10.42 9.52
CA THR A 119 10.68 9.43 8.63
C THR A 119 11.63 8.53 9.42
N GLN A 120 11.71 7.26 9.02
CA GLN A 120 12.59 6.29 9.64
C GLN A 120 14.01 6.50 9.15
N GLU A 121 14.93 6.68 10.10
CA GLU A 121 16.34 6.73 9.79
C GLU A 121 16.92 5.34 9.53
N VAL A 122 17.96 5.29 8.70
CA VAL A 122 18.77 4.07 8.53
C VAL A 122 19.30 3.62 9.88
N SER A 123 19.13 2.33 10.17
CA SER A 123 19.80 1.67 11.29
C SER A 123 20.72 0.57 10.76
N SER A 124 21.55 -0.03 11.64
CA SER A 124 22.46 -1.11 11.24
C SER A 124 21.75 -2.32 10.63
N ASN A 125 20.45 -2.47 10.90
CA ASN A 125 19.68 -3.66 10.54
C ASN A 125 18.51 -3.36 9.60
N GLN A 126 18.23 -2.09 9.28
CA GLN A 126 17.09 -1.70 8.44
C GLN A 126 17.40 -0.53 7.53
N PRO A 127 16.95 -0.61 6.26
CA PRO A 127 16.93 0.55 5.39
C PRO A 127 15.96 1.61 5.96
N GLY A 128 16.34 2.88 5.81
CA GLY A 128 15.48 4.01 6.15
C GLY A 128 14.57 4.41 4.99
N ASP A 129 13.75 5.42 5.21
CA ASP A 129 13.02 6.07 4.12
C ASP A 129 13.96 6.84 3.22
N HIS A 130 13.61 7.01 1.95
CA HIS A 130 14.20 8.04 1.12
C HIS A 130 13.22 9.19 0.97
N VAL A 131 13.70 10.42 1.18
CA VAL A 131 12.89 11.63 1.01
C VAL A 131 13.61 12.63 0.13
N GLY A 132 12.88 13.15 -0.87
CA GLY A 132 13.29 14.24 -1.74
C GLY A 132 12.37 15.45 -1.58
N LEU A 133 12.82 16.61 -2.06
CA LEU A 133 12.03 17.84 -2.13
C LEU A 133 12.15 18.45 -3.52
N VAL A 134 11.01 18.55 -4.18
CA VAL A 134 10.78 19.37 -5.35
C VAL A 134 9.92 20.53 -4.94
N THR A 135 10.22 21.71 -5.45
CA THR A 135 9.36 22.85 -5.29
C THR A 135 9.10 23.49 -6.64
N TYR A 136 8.02 24.25 -6.74
CA TYR A 136 7.68 24.94 -7.96
C TYR A 136 7.10 26.31 -7.66
N ALA A 137 7.65 27.31 -8.31
CA ALA A 137 7.14 28.66 -8.43
C ALA A 137 7.71 29.23 -9.71
N ARG A 138 7.22 30.40 -10.07
CA ARG A 138 7.60 30.99 -11.33
C ARG A 138 8.02 32.45 -11.23
N THR A 139 9.01 32.78 -12.08
CA THR A 139 9.56 34.12 -12.31
C THR A 139 9.29 34.71 -13.70
N ALA A 140 8.78 33.96 -14.66
CA ALA A 140 8.54 34.44 -16.04
C ALA A 140 7.12 34.11 -16.56
N SER A 141 6.77 34.50 -17.80
CA SER A 141 5.41 34.37 -18.38
C SER A 141 5.17 33.15 -19.29
N THR A 142 6.17 32.39 -19.75
CA THR A 142 6.00 31.07 -20.45
C THR A 142 6.75 29.85 -19.85
N CYS A 143 6.07 28.88 -19.22
CA CYS A 143 6.71 27.70 -18.63
C CYS A 143 6.71 26.62 -19.70
N ASN A 144 7.88 26.23 -20.19
CA ASN A 144 7.98 25.03 -21.01
C ASN A 144 8.17 23.85 -20.04
N PRO A 145 7.52 22.69 -20.22
CA PRO A 145 7.77 21.49 -19.41
C PRO A 145 9.24 21.04 -19.35
N ILE A 146 10.11 21.53 -20.25
CA ILE A 146 11.56 21.27 -20.25
C ILE A 146 12.35 22.42 -19.57
N ASP A 147 11.68 23.51 -19.19
CA ASP A 147 12.34 24.67 -18.58
C ASP A 147 12.62 24.39 -17.09
N PRO A 148 13.90 24.30 -16.66
CA PRO A 148 14.27 24.08 -15.27
C PRO A 148 13.88 25.24 -14.34
N ASN A 149 13.26 26.30 -14.87
CA ASN A 149 12.79 27.45 -14.09
C ASN A 149 11.36 27.30 -13.56
N CYS A 150 10.66 26.20 -13.84
CA CYS A 150 9.27 26.00 -13.43
C CYS A 150 9.13 25.14 -12.16
N ALA A 151 10.06 24.21 -11.98
CA ALA A 151 10.23 23.42 -10.79
C ALA A 151 11.72 23.26 -10.51
N THR A 152 12.08 23.05 -9.25
CA THR A 152 13.45 22.87 -8.81
C THR A 152 13.51 21.72 -7.84
N ARG A 153 14.48 20.83 -8.06
CA ARG A 153 14.86 19.78 -7.11
C ARG A 153 15.77 20.40 -6.06
N ASP A 154 15.20 20.94 -5.00
CA ASP A 154 15.97 21.59 -3.93
C ASP A 154 16.68 20.57 -3.03
N PHE A 155 16.17 19.34 -2.98
CA PHE A 155 16.82 18.22 -2.29
C PHE A 155 16.56 16.93 -3.07
N ALA A 156 17.63 16.27 -3.53
CA ALA A 156 17.52 14.99 -4.22
C ALA A 156 16.99 13.90 -3.29
N LEU A 157 16.25 12.94 -3.84
CA LEU A 157 15.73 11.78 -3.12
C LEU A 157 16.91 11.02 -2.50
N ALA A 158 17.00 11.06 -1.17
CA ALA A 158 18.13 10.53 -0.44
C ALA A 158 17.67 9.79 0.81
N ASN A 159 18.47 8.82 1.24
CA ASN A 159 18.22 8.03 2.42
C ASN A 159 18.21 8.89 3.69
N MET A 160 17.20 8.75 4.54
CA MET A 160 17.05 9.53 5.75
C MET A 160 18.04 9.05 6.81
N THR A 161 19.03 9.90 7.06
CA THR A 161 19.95 9.83 8.19
C THR A 161 19.77 11.11 8.99
N ALA A 162 20.20 11.15 10.26
CA ALA A 162 20.19 12.40 11.04
C ALA A 162 20.80 13.60 10.28
N ALA A 163 21.88 13.38 9.53
CA ALA A 163 22.52 14.42 8.72
C ALA A 163 21.66 14.87 7.52
N ASN A 164 21.02 13.92 6.83
CA ASN A 164 20.15 14.24 5.69
C ASN A 164 18.84 14.89 6.15
N LYS A 165 18.25 14.47 7.29
CA LYS A 165 17.11 15.17 7.91
C LYS A 165 17.46 16.61 8.25
N THR A 166 18.62 16.84 8.87
CA THR A 166 19.09 18.19 9.19
C THR A 166 19.26 19.03 7.92
N SER A 167 19.84 18.45 6.87
CA SER A 167 20.06 19.13 5.59
C SER A 167 18.74 19.46 4.87
N LEU A 168 17.81 18.51 4.81
CA LEU A 168 16.49 18.70 4.23
C LEU A 168 15.67 19.74 5.03
N ASN A 169 15.67 19.67 6.36
CA ASN A 169 15.03 20.67 7.20
C ASN A 169 15.64 22.08 6.99
N ALA A 170 16.95 22.18 6.76
CA ALA A 170 17.59 23.46 6.42
C ALA A 170 17.16 23.99 5.03
N VAL A 171 17.02 23.10 4.03
CA VAL A 171 16.47 23.47 2.71
C VAL A 171 15.02 23.93 2.85
N ILE A 172 14.19 23.21 3.62
CA ILE A 172 12.81 23.61 3.93
C ILE A 172 12.79 24.99 4.62
N ASP A 173 13.65 25.21 5.61
CA ASP A 173 13.78 26.49 6.30
C ASP A 173 14.27 27.62 5.37
N SER A 174 14.99 27.32 4.29
CA SER A 174 15.41 28.29 3.27
C SER A 174 14.30 28.67 2.28
N MET A 175 13.22 27.89 2.19
CA MET A 175 12.05 28.26 1.39
C MET A 175 11.46 29.56 1.95
N CYS A 176 11.05 30.46 1.05
CA CYS A 176 10.48 31.76 1.38
C CYS A 176 9.36 31.67 2.43
N GLY A 177 9.41 32.40 3.57
CA GLY A 177 8.28 32.36 4.53
C GLY A 177 8.49 32.79 5.99
N GLY A 178 9.68 33.20 6.41
CA GLY A 178 9.95 33.76 7.73
C GLY A 178 9.10 35.00 8.07
N ALA A 179 8.96 35.29 9.37
CA ALA A 179 8.19 36.43 9.88
C ALA A 179 8.67 37.79 9.36
N THR A 180 9.94 37.87 8.97
CA THR A 180 10.62 39.01 8.35
C THR A 180 11.06 38.74 6.91
N ASP A 181 10.76 37.57 6.35
CA ASP A 181 11.25 37.18 5.04
C ASP A 181 10.58 38.05 3.99
N SER A 182 11.36 39.03 3.56
CA SER A 182 11.19 39.76 2.32
C SER A 182 11.63 38.84 1.20
N CYS A 183 11.03 37.67 1.08
CA CYS A 183 11.12 36.92 -0.15
C CYS A 183 10.26 37.66 -1.16
N SER A 184 10.85 38.73 -1.70
CA SER A 184 10.51 39.26 -3.00
C SER A 184 10.85 38.16 -4.00
N ILE A 185 9.94 37.19 -4.16
CA ILE A 185 9.74 36.55 -5.46
C ILE A 185 9.36 37.73 -6.36
N SER A 186 10.41 38.39 -6.88
CA SER A 186 10.38 39.77 -7.40
C SER A 186 9.86 39.78 -8.83
N VAL A 187 8.76 39.07 -9.03
CA VAL A 187 8.23 38.69 -10.32
C VAL A 187 6.73 38.79 -10.18
N SER A 188 6.23 39.81 -10.86
CA SER A 188 4.85 40.23 -10.99
C SER A 188 3.99 39.15 -11.67
N GLY A 189 3.89 37.97 -11.09
CA GLY A 189 3.23 36.82 -11.68
C GLY A 189 2.70 35.86 -10.62
N ASN A 190 1.38 35.88 -10.42
CA ASN A 190 0.63 34.90 -9.63
C ASN A 190 0.57 33.55 -10.36
N HIS A 191 1.70 32.96 -10.76
CA HIS A 191 1.72 31.81 -11.67
C HIS A 191 2.05 30.51 -10.96
N THR A 192 1.16 29.53 -11.03
CA THR A 192 1.32 28.19 -10.43
C THR A 192 1.25 27.12 -11.51
N ALA A 193 2.32 26.32 -11.61
CA ALA A 193 2.51 25.24 -12.57
C ALA A 193 2.59 23.89 -11.83
N VAL A 194 1.48 23.44 -11.26
CA VAL A 194 1.31 22.14 -10.58
C VAL A 194 1.82 20.99 -11.45
N GLY A 195 1.57 21.02 -12.77
CA GLY A 195 2.08 19.99 -13.68
C GLY A 195 3.61 19.95 -13.74
N ALA A 196 4.31 21.08 -13.56
CA ALA A 196 5.78 21.11 -13.53
C ALA A 196 6.30 20.45 -12.26
N GLY A 197 5.70 20.78 -11.11
CA GLY A 197 6.01 20.12 -9.84
C GLY A 197 5.79 18.61 -9.90
N LEU A 198 4.65 18.18 -10.45
CA LEU A 198 4.33 16.76 -10.59
C LEU A 198 5.28 16.04 -11.56
N SER A 199 5.61 16.67 -12.69
CA SER A 199 6.57 16.15 -13.67
C SER A 199 7.97 15.96 -13.06
N ASP A 200 8.48 16.98 -12.37
CA ASP A 200 9.81 16.91 -11.73
C ASP A 200 9.84 15.95 -10.55
N GLY A 201 8.77 15.89 -9.76
CA GLY A 201 8.63 14.91 -8.68
C GLY A 201 8.63 13.48 -9.20
N THR A 202 7.91 13.24 -10.30
CA THR A 202 7.89 11.95 -11.00
C THR A 202 9.28 11.60 -11.53
N ALA A 203 9.94 12.54 -12.22
CA ALA A 203 11.28 12.33 -12.74
C ALA A 203 12.27 12.01 -11.60
N GLU A 204 12.15 12.66 -10.45
CA GLU A 204 13.01 12.40 -9.30
C GLU A 204 12.82 10.99 -8.74
N ILE A 205 11.57 10.55 -8.57
CA ILE A 205 11.26 9.16 -8.19
C ILE A 205 11.82 8.17 -9.22
N LEU A 206 11.58 8.37 -10.52
CA LEU A 206 11.99 7.41 -11.54
C LEU A 206 13.52 7.27 -11.67
N ASN A 207 14.25 8.35 -11.40
CA ASN A 207 15.71 8.34 -11.51
C ASN A 207 16.41 7.81 -10.25
N ASN A 208 15.82 8.01 -9.06
CA ASN A 208 16.51 7.80 -7.79
C ASN A 208 15.83 6.81 -6.83
N SER A 209 14.64 6.30 -7.16
CA SER A 209 13.95 5.32 -6.32
C SER A 209 14.60 3.94 -6.37
N ARG A 210 14.42 3.20 -5.28
CA ARG A 210 14.79 1.80 -5.11
C ARG A 210 13.80 0.90 -5.83
N LEU A 211 14.29 -0.25 -6.31
CA LEU A 211 13.45 -1.26 -6.94
C LEU A 211 12.65 -2.02 -5.88
N GLY A 212 11.34 -2.20 -6.10
CA GLY A 212 10.46 -2.92 -5.17
C GLY A 212 10.02 -2.12 -3.94
N VAL A 213 10.48 -0.87 -3.81
CA VAL A 213 10.09 0.03 -2.72
C VAL A 213 8.89 0.87 -3.16
N PRO A 214 7.82 0.99 -2.35
CA PRO A 214 6.69 1.87 -2.63
C PRO A 214 7.10 3.33 -2.87
N ARG A 215 6.48 3.96 -3.87
CA ARG A 215 6.83 5.30 -4.36
C ARG A 215 5.67 6.26 -4.15
N TYR A 216 5.95 7.35 -3.46
CA TYR A 216 4.96 8.36 -3.11
C TYR A 216 5.38 9.74 -3.58
N ILE A 217 4.39 10.53 -3.96
CA ILE A 217 4.51 11.97 -4.10
C ILE A 217 3.52 12.61 -3.13
N VAL A 218 4.00 13.54 -2.31
CA VAL A 218 3.13 14.40 -1.48
C VAL A 218 3.08 15.78 -2.13
N LEU A 219 1.99 16.07 -2.84
CA LEU A 219 1.80 17.29 -3.61
C LEU A 219 0.97 18.31 -2.83
N ALA A 220 1.53 19.46 -2.50
CA ALA A 220 0.84 20.51 -1.75
C ALA A 220 0.78 21.84 -2.51
N THR A 221 -0.40 22.46 -2.51
CA THR A 221 -0.66 23.76 -3.17
C THR A 221 -1.90 24.43 -2.59
N ASP A 222 -2.05 25.73 -2.82
CA ASP A 222 -3.32 26.43 -2.60
C ASP A 222 -4.29 26.34 -3.78
N GLY A 223 -4.00 25.47 -4.76
CA GLY A 223 -4.93 25.05 -5.82
C GLY A 223 -4.89 25.90 -7.09
N ARG A 224 -4.00 26.88 -7.19
CA ARG A 224 -4.05 27.88 -8.28
C ARG A 224 -3.39 27.47 -9.59
N GLN A 225 -3.60 26.26 -10.11
CA GLN A 225 -3.03 25.86 -11.42
C GLN A 225 -3.45 26.80 -12.55
N ASN A 226 -2.59 27.70 -13.01
CA ASN A 226 -2.98 28.77 -13.95
C ASN A 226 -1.92 29.08 -15.00
N ILE A 227 -0.91 28.22 -15.11
CA ILE A 227 0.04 28.24 -16.21
C ILE A 227 0.48 26.82 -16.56
N ALA A 228 0.78 26.60 -17.84
CA ALA A 228 1.38 25.37 -18.29
C ALA A 228 2.72 25.09 -17.56
N PRO A 229 3.14 23.81 -17.45
CA PRO A 229 2.34 22.65 -17.80
C PRO A 229 1.24 22.37 -16.76
N SER A 230 0.07 21.96 -17.24
CA SER A 230 -0.97 21.36 -16.40
C SER A 230 -0.65 19.90 -16.09
N PRO A 231 -1.16 19.32 -14.99
CA PRO A 231 -1.03 17.88 -14.71
C PRO A 231 -1.54 16.98 -15.85
N TYR A 232 -2.45 17.49 -16.68
CA TYR A 232 -3.11 16.78 -17.78
C TYR A 232 -2.43 16.98 -19.14
N GLU A 233 -1.38 17.80 -19.21
CA GLU A 233 -0.57 17.88 -20.41
C GLU A 233 0.12 16.53 -20.69
N LEU A 234 0.35 16.27 -21.97
CA LEU A 234 0.65 14.94 -22.50
C LEU A 234 1.79 14.27 -21.73
N GLY A 235 1.47 13.16 -21.07
CA GLY A 235 2.44 12.28 -20.42
C GLY A 235 2.75 12.57 -18.96
N ILE A 236 2.31 13.69 -18.37
CA ILE A 236 2.66 14.04 -16.98
C ILE A 236 1.95 13.10 -16.00
N LEU A 237 0.62 13.19 -15.88
CA LEU A 237 -0.13 12.29 -14.99
C LEU A 237 -0.04 10.83 -15.48
N GLN A 238 0.04 10.58 -16.80
CA GLN A 238 0.18 9.22 -17.31
C GLN A 238 1.48 8.57 -16.84
N ALA A 239 2.61 9.30 -16.77
CA ALA A 239 3.86 8.75 -16.26
C ALA A 239 3.78 8.36 -14.77
N VAL A 240 2.99 9.09 -13.97
CA VAL A 240 2.71 8.72 -12.58
C VAL A 240 1.99 7.36 -12.53
N LEU A 241 0.92 7.22 -13.32
CA LEU A 241 0.10 6.03 -13.38
C LEU A 241 0.87 4.82 -13.93
N ASP A 242 1.61 4.99 -15.03
CA ASP A 242 2.38 3.92 -15.68
C ASP A 242 3.50 3.35 -14.79
N ASN A 243 3.89 4.08 -13.73
CA ASN A 243 4.97 3.70 -12.83
C ASN A 243 4.52 3.37 -11.40
N ASN A 244 3.21 3.19 -11.18
CA ASN A 244 2.60 2.87 -9.89
C ASN A 244 3.06 3.83 -8.76
N ILE A 245 3.05 5.13 -9.05
CA ILE A 245 3.38 6.17 -8.06
C ILE A 245 2.07 6.67 -7.44
N VAL A 246 1.97 6.59 -6.12
CA VAL A 246 0.81 7.11 -5.38
C VAL A 246 1.00 8.61 -5.12
N VAL A 247 0.01 9.43 -5.44
CA VAL A 247 0.06 10.88 -5.20
C VAL A 247 -0.93 11.26 -4.11
N MET A 248 -0.40 11.65 -2.95
CA MET A 248 -1.16 12.24 -1.86
C MET A 248 -1.19 13.75 -2.05
N THR A 249 -2.38 14.33 -2.16
CA THR A 249 -2.55 15.75 -2.46
C THR A 249 -3.05 16.53 -1.24
N VAL A 250 -2.53 17.75 -1.04
CA VAL A 250 -2.87 18.61 0.09
C VAL A 250 -3.26 20.00 -0.41
N GLY A 251 -4.55 20.31 -0.34
CA GLY A 251 -5.09 21.65 -0.61
C GLY A 251 -4.91 22.57 0.61
N ILE A 252 -4.29 23.73 0.41
CA ILE A 252 -3.92 24.66 1.49
C ILE A 252 -4.72 25.96 1.41
N GLY A 253 -5.69 26.09 2.31
CA GLY A 253 -6.49 27.30 2.51
C GLY A 253 -7.65 27.43 1.53
N SER A 254 -8.55 28.37 1.82
CA SER A 254 -9.83 28.50 1.11
C SER A 254 -9.72 28.78 -0.39
N ASP A 255 -8.60 29.34 -0.84
CA ASP A 255 -8.32 29.58 -2.26
C ASP A 255 -8.37 28.31 -3.11
N VAL A 256 -8.13 27.13 -2.51
CA VAL A 256 -8.19 25.85 -3.24
C VAL A 256 -9.62 25.52 -3.70
N THR A 257 -10.61 25.90 -2.89
CA THR A 257 -12.04 25.69 -3.12
C THR A 257 -12.71 26.87 -3.83
N ASP A 258 -12.02 28.01 -3.93
CA ASP A 258 -12.56 29.16 -4.64
C ASP A 258 -12.64 28.80 -6.12
N SER A 259 -13.87 28.49 -6.59
CA SER A 259 -14.18 28.42 -8.01
C SER A 259 -13.83 29.78 -8.60
N ILE A 260 -12.61 29.86 -9.12
CA ILE A 260 -12.03 31.11 -9.58
C ILE A 260 -12.91 31.57 -10.75
N SER A 261 -13.80 32.51 -10.44
CA SER A 261 -14.68 33.17 -11.40
C SER A 261 -13.87 34.24 -12.11
N LEU A 262 -12.63 33.93 -12.49
CA LEU A 262 -11.76 34.89 -13.14
C LEU A 262 -11.93 34.73 -14.65
N PRO A 263 -12.33 35.79 -15.36
CA PRO A 263 -12.63 35.75 -16.80
C PRO A 263 -11.39 35.51 -17.69
N SER A 264 -10.22 35.16 -17.12
CA SER A 264 -8.98 34.91 -17.86
C SER A 264 -7.97 34.02 -17.12
N SER A 265 -8.34 33.33 -16.04
CA SER A 265 -7.45 32.41 -15.30
C SER A 265 -8.17 31.13 -14.86
N SER A 266 -8.97 30.59 -15.78
CA SER A 266 -9.35 29.18 -15.76
C SER A 266 -8.08 28.33 -15.69
N CYS A 267 -8.17 27.18 -15.05
CA CYS A 267 -7.07 26.22 -15.04
C CYS A 267 -6.56 25.97 -16.46
N VAL A 268 -5.30 26.32 -16.73
CA VAL A 268 -4.74 26.26 -18.08
C VAL A 268 -4.60 24.79 -18.45
N ASN A 269 -5.27 24.37 -19.53
CA ASN A 269 -5.27 22.99 -20.03
C ASN A 269 -5.77 21.94 -19.02
N CYS A 270 -6.79 22.28 -18.24
CA CYS A 270 -7.42 21.33 -17.31
C CYS A 270 -8.80 20.95 -17.82
N PRO A 271 -9.19 19.67 -17.68
CA PRO A 271 -10.55 19.26 -17.96
C PRO A 271 -11.51 19.89 -16.95
N ASP A 272 -12.69 20.26 -17.42
CA ASP A 272 -13.86 20.48 -16.58
C ASP A 272 -14.35 19.10 -16.12
N LEU A 273 -14.09 18.77 -14.86
CA LEU A 273 -14.30 17.41 -14.32
C LEU A 273 -15.75 17.15 -13.92
N ASN A 274 -16.50 18.19 -13.57
CA ASN A 274 -17.88 18.08 -13.09
C ASN A 274 -18.92 18.58 -14.13
N GLY A 275 -18.47 19.19 -15.24
CA GLY A 275 -19.31 19.69 -16.32
C GLY A 275 -19.96 21.06 -16.05
N ASP A 276 -19.49 21.80 -15.03
CA ASP A 276 -20.04 23.10 -14.63
C ASP A 276 -19.39 24.30 -15.37
N GLY A 277 -18.42 24.02 -16.24
CA GLY A 277 -17.65 24.98 -16.99
C GLY A 277 -16.50 25.62 -16.21
N ARG A 278 -16.15 25.10 -15.03
CA ARG A 278 -15.08 25.56 -14.16
C ARG A 278 -14.18 24.38 -13.79
N SER A 279 -12.96 24.70 -13.39
CA SER A 279 -12.07 23.76 -12.73
C SER A 279 -11.53 24.48 -11.52
N SER A 280 -11.89 24.02 -10.32
CA SER A 280 -11.28 24.53 -9.09
C SER A 280 -9.96 23.81 -8.79
N GLY A 281 -9.16 24.39 -7.90
CA GLY A 281 -7.92 23.79 -7.46
C GLY A 281 -8.15 22.45 -6.76
N ASP A 282 -9.18 22.37 -5.93
CA ASP A 282 -9.50 21.15 -5.21
C ASP A 282 -9.95 20.02 -6.14
N GLU A 283 -10.70 20.30 -7.21
CA GLU A 283 -11.10 19.28 -8.19
C GLU A 283 -9.90 18.62 -8.86
N ILE A 284 -8.87 19.40 -9.22
CA ILE A 284 -7.64 18.88 -9.83
C ILE A 284 -6.89 18.02 -8.83
N LEU A 285 -6.74 18.49 -7.59
CA LEU A 285 -6.04 17.72 -6.54
C LEU A 285 -6.79 16.43 -6.22
N LYS A 286 -8.11 16.51 -6.09
CA LYS A 286 -8.99 15.36 -5.88
C LYS A 286 -8.81 14.35 -7.00
N ASP A 287 -8.91 14.75 -8.26
CA ASP A 287 -8.76 13.86 -9.42
C ASP A 287 -7.36 13.23 -9.52
N ILE A 288 -6.28 13.99 -9.23
CA ILE A 288 -4.92 13.44 -9.16
C ILE A 288 -4.82 12.36 -8.07
N ALA A 289 -5.27 12.64 -6.86
CA ALA A 289 -5.27 11.67 -5.75
C ALA A 289 -6.11 10.44 -6.10
N CYS A 290 -7.30 10.67 -6.66
CA CYS A 290 -8.24 9.62 -7.06
C CYS A 290 -7.64 8.67 -8.11
N ARG A 291 -7.05 9.20 -9.19
CA ARG A 291 -6.49 8.38 -10.27
C ARG A 291 -5.25 7.59 -9.86
N THR A 292 -4.49 8.12 -8.91
CA THR A 292 -3.22 7.53 -8.45
C THR A 292 -3.41 6.61 -7.24
N ASP A 293 -4.62 6.58 -6.66
CA ASP A 293 -5.07 5.57 -5.70
C ASP A 293 -5.37 4.23 -6.40
N GLN A 294 -4.38 3.70 -7.14
CA GLN A 294 -4.50 2.45 -7.90
C GLN A 294 -4.44 1.19 -7.03
N HIS A 295 -4.41 1.35 -5.70
CA HIS A 295 -4.41 0.23 -4.76
C HIS A 295 -5.75 -0.52 -4.69
N ARG A 296 -6.74 -0.19 -5.53
CA ARG A 296 -7.99 -0.94 -5.63
C ARG A 296 -8.01 -1.79 -6.90
N LEU A 297 -8.10 -3.11 -6.69
CA LEU A 297 -8.17 -4.12 -7.76
C LEU A 297 -9.42 -4.00 -8.65
N ASP A 298 -10.43 -3.22 -8.25
CA ASP A 298 -11.64 -3.03 -9.04
C ASP A 298 -11.59 -1.71 -9.83
N PRO A 299 -11.40 -1.78 -11.16
CA PRO A 299 -11.50 -0.60 -12.03
C PRO A 299 -12.86 0.11 -11.98
N ALA A 300 -13.91 -0.51 -11.42
CA ALA A 300 -15.21 0.12 -11.19
C ALA A 300 -15.27 0.97 -9.90
N ASP A 301 -14.40 0.67 -8.91
CA ASP A 301 -14.20 1.48 -7.70
C ASP A 301 -13.11 2.55 -7.90
N ASN A 302 -12.39 2.49 -9.02
CA ASN A 302 -11.54 3.57 -9.49
C ASN A 302 -12.42 4.76 -9.85
N CYS A 303 -12.60 5.68 -8.91
CA CYS A 303 -12.94 7.08 -9.12
C CYS A 303 -13.76 7.34 -10.39
N LEU A 304 -14.99 6.84 -10.39
CA LEU A 304 -15.93 7.17 -11.45
C LEU A 304 -16.25 8.67 -11.29
N LEU A 305 -15.62 9.50 -12.11
CA LEU A 305 -15.84 10.96 -12.21
C LEU A 305 -17.29 11.37 -12.54
N THR A 306 -18.22 10.42 -12.63
CA THR A 306 -19.64 10.72 -12.68
C THR A 306 -20.11 11.21 -11.31
N TYR A 307 -20.16 12.54 -11.18
CA TYR A 307 -20.79 13.28 -10.09
C TYR A 307 -22.06 12.57 -9.60
N ASN A 308 -21.98 11.87 -8.47
CA ASN A 308 -23.11 11.12 -7.96
C ASN A 308 -23.99 12.09 -7.14
N THR A 309 -24.98 12.69 -7.80
CA THR A 309 -25.99 13.55 -7.14
C THR A 309 -26.81 12.84 -6.05
N SER A 310 -26.62 11.54 -5.83
CA SER A 310 -27.25 10.80 -4.74
C SER A 310 -26.34 10.80 -3.50
N ASN A 311 -26.79 11.51 -2.45
CA ASN A 311 -26.12 11.79 -1.15
C ASN A 311 -25.72 10.53 -0.31
N SER A 312 -25.10 9.52 -0.90
CA SER A 312 -24.58 8.36 -0.18
C SER A 312 -23.05 8.39 -0.27
N PRO A 313 -22.33 8.77 0.80
CA PRO A 313 -20.87 8.85 0.80
C PRO A 313 -20.28 7.44 0.74
N SER A 314 -20.14 6.90 -0.47
CA SER A 314 -19.23 5.78 -0.72
C SER A 314 -17.81 6.32 -0.77
N VAL A 315 -16.88 5.58 -0.17
CA VAL A 315 -15.45 5.90 -0.10
C VAL A 315 -14.90 5.95 -1.54
N ASN A 316 -14.48 7.14 -2.02
CA ASN A 316 -13.99 7.48 -3.37
C ASN A 316 -14.99 8.17 -4.34
N ASP A 317 -15.87 9.04 -3.83
CA ASP A 317 -16.45 10.11 -4.63
C ASP A 317 -15.40 11.25 -4.81
N LEU A 318 -15.49 12.07 -5.86
CA LEU A 318 -14.74 13.34 -5.99
C LEU A 318 -14.91 14.22 -4.74
N ASP A 319 -16.00 14.05 -4.01
CA ASP A 319 -16.23 14.75 -2.76
C ASP A 319 -15.25 14.34 -1.64
N ASN A 320 -14.70 13.12 -1.67
CA ASN A 320 -13.75 12.63 -0.65
C ASN A 320 -12.82 11.49 -1.15
N PRO A 321 -11.84 11.76 -2.03
CA PRO A 321 -10.81 10.80 -2.40
C PRO A 321 -9.94 10.44 -1.19
N ALA A 322 -9.54 9.16 -1.05
CA ALA A 322 -8.77 8.67 0.09
C ALA A 322 -7.47 9.45 0.35
N HIS A 323 -6.76 9.85 -0.72
CA HIS A 323 -5.48 10.55 -0.63
C HIS A 323 -5.56 12.05 -0.95
N TYR A 324 -6.75 12.65 -0.90
CA TYR A 324 -6.90 14.11 -0.92
C TYR A 324 -7.15 14.63 0.49
N PHE A 325 -6.35 15.62 0.88
CA PHE A 325 -6.45 16.27 2.17
C PHE A 325 -6.67 17.77 2.00
N TYR A 326 -7.48 18.36 2.86
CA TYR A 326 -7.72 19.80 2.89
C TYR A 326 -7.35 20.38 4.25
N ALA A 327 -6.42 21.32 4.25
CA ALA A 327 -6.09 22.11 5.42
C ALA A 327 -6.79 23.46 5.32
N ASN A 328 -7.47 23.88 6.39
CA ASN A 328 -8.08 25.21 6.51
C ASN A 328 -7.26 26.14 7.43
N ASP A 329 -6.30 25.59 8.17
CA ASP A 329 -5.39 26.31 9.05
C ASP A 329 -4.06 25.58 9.23
N SER A 330 -3.15 26.22 9.97
CA SER A 330 -1.81 25.68 10.22
C SER A 330 -1.80 24.38 11.05
N ALA A 331 -2.75 24.23 11.98
CA ALA A 331 -2.80 23.08 12.87
C ALA A 331 -3.31 21.83 12.15
N SER A 332 -4.37 21.96 11.35
CA SER A 332 -4.87 20.90 10.46
C SER A 332 -3.81 20.49 9.45
N LEU A 333 -3.04 21.44 8.90
CA LEU A 333 -1.96 21.11 7.97
C LEU A 333 -0.87 20.23 8.62
N ASP A 334 -0.43 20.55 9.84
CA ASP A 334 0.53 19.72 10.57
C ASP A 334 -0.01 18.32 10.86
N GLN A 335 -1.28 18.23 11.28
CA GLN A 335 -1.97 16.95 11.51
C GLN A 335 -2.09 16.12 10.23
N ILE A 336 -2.36 16.74 9.08
CA ILE A 336 -2.43 16.08 7.78
C ILE A 336 -1.07 15.49 7.41
N TYR A 337 0.02 16.23 7.58
CA TYR A 337 1.36 15.71 7.28
C TYR A 337 1.80 14.62 8.26
N GLN A 338 1.35 14.67 9.53
CA GLN A 338 1.50 13.57 10.48
C GLN A 338 0.69 12.33 10.06
N ALA A 339 -0.55 12.52 9.59
CA ALA A 339 -1.37 11.42 9.10
C ALA A 339 -0.76 10.79 7.84
N ILE A 340 -0.28 11.59 6.88
CA ILE A 340 0.40 11.13 5.66
C ILE A 340 1.71 10.40 6.02
N ALA A 341 2.54 10.96 6.90
CA ALA A 341 3.73 10.25 7.39
C ALA A 341 3.35 8.94 8.08
N GLY A 342 2.32 8.97 8.91
CA GLY A 342 1.72 7.83 9.58
C GLY A 342 1.24 6.76 8.60
N GLU A 343 0.61 7.15 7.50
CA GLU A 343 0.08 6.25 6.47
C GLU A 343 1.20 5.63 5.63
N ILE A 344 2.14 6.44 5.13
CA ILE A 344 3.34 5.97 4.41
C ILE A 344 4.19 5.07 5.33
N SER A 345 4.22 5.38 6.62
CA SER A 345 4.92 4.59 7.64
C SER A 345 4.09 3.44 8.21
N SER A 346 2.79 3.38 7.90
CA SER A 346 1.87 2.49 8.60
C SER A 346 2.27 1.06 8.33
N ASN A 347 2.31 0.30 9.42
CA ASN A 347 2.83 -1.04 9.39
C ASN A 347 1.86 -1.94 8.63
N VAL A 348 2.46 -2.90 7.92
CA VAL A 348 1.94 -4.23 7.62
C VAL A 348 0.61 -4.51 8.32
N TRP A 349 -0.48 -4.49 7.56
CA TRP A 349 -1.74 -5.03 8.02
C TRP A 349 -1.71 -6.55 7.90
N TYR A 350 -2.31 -7.23 8.87
CA TYR A 350 -2.46 -8.68 8.86
C TYR A 350 -3.92 -8.99 8.58
N GLN A 351 -4.21 -9.79 7.55
CA GLN A 351 -5.52 -10.43 7.44
C GLN A 351 -5.44 -11.83 8.03
N VAL A 352 -6.25 -12.08 9.04
CA VAL A 352 -6.39 -13.35 9.75
C VAL A 352 -7.69 -14.00 9.29
N LEU A 353 -7.57 -15.00 8.43
CA LEU A 353 -8.66 -15.88 8.06
C LEU A 353 -8.48 -17.21 8.81
N ASP A 354 -9.53 -17.62 9.54
CA ASP A 354 -9.56 -18.92 10.20
C ASP A 354 -10.98 -19.53 10.10
N ALA A 355 -11.02 -20.85 9.96
CA ALA A 355 -12.24 -21.63 9.91
C ALA A 355 -12.13 -22.74 10.95
N LEU A 356 -12.98 -22.70 11.97
CA LEU A 356 -13.03 -23.72 13.01
C LEU A 356 -13.54 -25.04 12.42
N ASN A 357 -13.00 -26.15 12.94
CA ASN A 357 -13.39 -27.50 12.58
C ASN A 357 -14.91 -27.71 12.63
N SER A 358 -15.54 -27.81 11.46
CA SER A 358 -16.99 -28.00 11.34
C SER A 358 -17.45 -29.39 11.80
N ASN A 359 -16.54 -30.34 12.05
CA ASN A 359 -16.89 -31.62 12.68
C ASN A 359 -17.05 -31.50 14.20
N VAL A 360 -16.47 -30.47 14.82
CA VAL A 360 -16.52 -30.25 16.27
C VAL A 360 -17.45 -29.10 16.61
N PHE A 361 -17.31 -27.97 15.92
CA PHE A 361 -18.05 -26.75 16.20
C PHE A 361 -19.23 -26.56 15.25
N GLN A 362 -20.34 -26.09 15.81
CA GLN A 362 -21.55 -25.76 15.06
C GLN A 362 -21.46 -24.34 14.50
N ASN A 363 -21.21 -23.37 15.37
CA ASN A 363 -21.14 -21.94 15.04
C ASN A 363 -20.25 -21.20 16.04
N ILE A 364 -19.69 -20.07 15.59
CA ILE A 364 -19.18 -19.02 16.45
C ILE A 364 -20.36 -18.31 17.11
N VAL A 365 -20.30 -18.09 18.41
CA VAL A 365 -21.34 -17.39 19.18
C VAL A 365 -21.40 -15.94 18.70
N PRO A 366 -22.57 -15.44 18.25
CA PRO A 366 -22.71 -14.06 17.77
C PRO A 366 -22.25 -13.04 18.80
N GLY A 367 -21.45 -12.06 18.37
CA GLY A 367 -20.93 -10.99 19.24
C GLY A 367 -19.83 -11.41 20.23
N SER A 368 -19.38 -12.68 20.19
CA SER A 368 -18.31 -13.16 21.07
C SER A 368 -16.89 -12.81 20.59
N LEU A 369 -16.73 -12.49 19.31
CA LEU A 369 -15.42 -12.13 18.75
C LEU A 369 -14.99 -10.76 19.28
N ASN A 370 -13.85 -10.73 19.94
CA ASN A 370 -13.17 -9.51 20.34
C ASN A 370 -11.69 -9.58 19.95
N VAL A 371 -11.09 -8.41 19.76
CA VAL A 371 -9.67 -8.28 19.41
C VAL A 371 -9.04 -7.38 20.46
N VAL A 372 -8.04 -7.91 21.16
CA VAL A 372 -7.41 -7.27 22.31
C VAL A 372 -5.89 -7.37 22.22
N ASN A 373 -5.17 -6.48 22.91
CA ASN A 373 -3.77 -6.73 23.19
C ASN A 373 -3.66 -7.90 24.19
N CYS A 374 -2.98 -8.98 23.83
CA CYS A 374 -2.86 -10.18 24.66
C CYS A 374 -2.27 -9.89 26.05
N SER A 375 -1.37 -8.91 26.16
CA SER A 375 -0.65 -8.61 27.39
C SER A 375 -1.47 -7.75 28.35
N THR A 376 -2.29 -6.83 27.83
CA THR A 376 -3.05 -5.88 28.66
C THR A 376 -4.54 -6.22 28.77
N GLY A 377 -5.07 -7.02 27.85
CA GLY A 377 -6.51 -7.29 27.72
C GLY A 377 -7.32 -6.11 27.18
N SER A 378 -6.69 -4.96 26.93
CA SER A 378 -7.36 -3.79 26.37
C SER A 378 -7.77 -4.04 24.92
N PRO A 379 -8.91 -3.48 24.45
CA PRO A 379 -9.29 -3.53 23.05
C PRO A 379 -8.15 -3.06 22.14
N TRP A 380 -7.92 -3.79 21.04
CA TRP A 380 -6.94 -3.37 20.05
C TRP A 380 -7.49 -2.16 19.28
N PRO A 381 -6.73 -1.07 19.08
CA PRO A 381 -7.27 0.14 18.45
C PRO A 381 -7.41 0.03 16.93
N GLY A 382 -6.56 -0.76 16.27
CA GLY A 382 -6.52 -0.89 14.81
C GLY A 382 -6.99 -2.26 14.34
N PHE A 383 -8.27 -2.58 14.41
CA PHE A 383 -8.81 -3.80 13.79
C PHE A 383 -10.15 -3.57 13.12
N GLN A 384 -10.46 -4.41 12.14
CA GLN A 384 -11.75 -4.48 11.48
C GLN A 384 -12.18 -5.94 11.37
N VAL A 385 -13.37 -6.25 11.86
CA VAL A 385 -14.01 -7.55 11.64
C VAL A 385 -14.72 -7.49 10.29
N LEU A 386 -14.17 -8.20 9.31
CA LEU A 386 -14.69 -8.17 7.94
C LEU A 386 -15.78 -9.21 7.73
N TYR A 387 -15.68 -10.36 8.39
CA TYR A 387 -16.61 -11.47 8.23
C TYR A 387 -16.64 -12.36 9.47
N VAL A 388 -17.84 -12.77 9.91
CA VAL A 388 -18.05 -13.84 10.90
C VAL A 388 -19.34 -14.57 10.51
N GLN A 389 -19.22 -15.81 10.06
CA GLN A 389 -20.40 -16.62 9.72
C GLN A 389 -20.10 -18.11 9.90
N GLY A 390 -21.04 -18.82 10.53
CA GLY A 390 -20.88 -20.24 10.80
C GLY A 390 -19.66 -20.48 11.69
N THR A 391 -18.71 -21.25 11.19
CA THR A 391 -17.44 -21.55 11.87
C THR A 391 -16.25 -20.73 11.38
N ALA A 392 -16.44 -19.77 10.46
CA ALA A 392 -15.36 -19.02 9.86
C ALA A 392 -15.42 -17.52 10.22
N PHE A 393 -14.25 -16.90 10.29
CA PHE A 393 -14.13 -15.47 10.46
C PHE A 393 -12.93 -14.89 9.71
N LEU A 394 -13.00 -13.60 9.40
CA LEU A 394 -11.92 -12.81 8.83
C LEU A 394 -11.77 -11.52 9.63
N VAL A 395 -10.58 -11.30 10.16
CA VAL A 395 -10.20 -10.09 10.88
C VAL A 395 -9.01 -9.44 10.20
N ARG A 396 -9.10 -8.14 9.93
CA ARG A 396 -7.95 -7.30 9.55
C ARG A 396 -7.38 -6.65 10.80
N LEU A 397 -6.09 -6.77 11.01
CA LEU A 397 -5.32 -6.12 12.08
C LEU A 397 -4.40 -5.09 11.46
N GLN A 398 -4.26 -3.95 12.11
CA GLN A 398 -3.34 -2.87 11.78
C GLN A 398 -2.39 -2.64 12.97
N ASP A 399 -1.21 -2.11 12.69
CA ASP A 399 -0.24 -1.63 13.67
C ASP A 399 0.21 -2.66 14.70
N VAL A 400 0.27 -3.95 14.34
CA VAL A 400 0.75 -5.00 15.25
C VAL A 400 2.25 -4.85 15.45
N GLY A 401 2.60 -4.05 16.46
CA GLY A 401 3.96 -3.73 16.83
C GLY A 401 4.76 -4.96 17.23
N ALA A 402 6.07 -4.90 17.03
CA ALA A 402 7.02 -6.00 17.28
C ALA A 402 6.97 -6.64 18.67
N ASN A 403 6.56 -5.86 19.68
CA ASN A 403 6.48 -6.30 21.07
C ASN A 403 5.03 -6.53 21.51
N ASP A 404 4.09 -6.31 20.59
CA ASP A 404 2.68 -6.56 20.83
C ASP A 404 2.32 -7.95 20.34
N THR A 405 1.32 -8.53 20.98
CA THR A 405 0.64 -9.72 20.47
C THR A 405 -0.84 -9.39 20.50
N VAL A 406 -1.49 -9.55 19.36
CA VAL A 406 -2.93 -9.34 19.25
C VAL A 406 -3.63 -10.65 19.47
N CYS A 407 -4.58 -10.67 20.41
CA CYS A 407 -5.41 -11.82 20.72
C CYS A 407 -6.78 -11.60 20.09
N ILE A 408 -7.15 -12.46 19.16
CA ILE A 408 -8.52 -12.60 18.67
C ILE A 408 -9.18 -13.65 19.54
N ASN A 409 -10.06 -13.23 20.46
CA ASN A 409 -10.83 -14.16 21.28
C ASN A 409 -12.24 -14.31 20.72
N LEU A 410 -12.77 -15.51 20.72
CA LEU A 410 -14.13 -15.81 20.30
C LEU A 410 -14.66 -17.01 21.07
N LYS A 411 -15.97 -17.22 21.02
CA LYS A 411 -16.61 -18.40 21.60
C LYS A 411 -17.23 -19.24 20.50
N ALA A 412 -17.14 -20.55 20.61
CA ALA A 412 -17.76 -21.48 19.66
C ALA A 412 -18.55 -22.57 20.39
N VAL A 413 -19.68 -22.98 19.82
CA VAL A 413 -20.54 -24.03 20.38
C VAL A 413 -20.17 -25.37 19.78
N VAL A 414 -19.92 -26.38 20.61
CA VAL A 414 -19.71 -27.77 20.17
C VAL A 414 -21.03 -28.36 19.69
N ARG A 415 -21.01 -29.06 18.56
CA ARG A 415 -22.25 -29.63 17.99
C ARG A 415 -22.89 -30.64 18.93
N ASP A 416 -24.21 -30.76 18.83
CA ASP A 416 -24.99 -31.69 19.66
C ASP A 416 -24.76 -33.17 19.33
N ASP A 417 -24.20 -33.47 18.15
CA ASP A 417 -24.07 -34.81 17.60
C ASP A 417 -22.66 -35.41 17.70
N VAL A 418 -21.71 -34.72 18.34
CA VAL A 418 -20.34 -35.22 18.50
C VAL A 418 -20.24 -36.16 19.72
N VAL A 419 -19.50 -37.27 19.61
CA VAL A 419 -19.37 -38.27 20.70
C VAL A 419 -18.35 -37.81 21.75
N THR A 420 -18.80 -37.45 22.95
CA THR A 420 -17.98 -36.95 24.08
C THR A 420 -16.55 -37.52 24.09
N GLY A 421 -15.54 -36.65 24.02
CA GLY A 421 -14.14 -37.04 23.98
C GLY A 421 -13.19 -35.84 24.03
N ASP A 422 -11.90 -36.10 24.10
CA ASP A 422 -10.86 -35.07 23.94
C ASP A 422 -10.72 -34.76 22.45
N TYR A 423 -11.39 -33.69 22.01
CA TYR A 423 -11.22 -33.19 20.66
C TYR A 423 -9.99 -32.30 20.64
N ASN A 424 -8.98 -32.68 19.85
CA ASN A 424 -7.95 -31.71 19.48
C ASN A 424 -8.67 -30.54 18.83
N VAL A 425 -8.59 -29.37 19.47
CA VAL A 425 -9.24 -28.14 19.00
C VAL A 425 -8.48 -27.62 17.79
N ASP A 426 -8.70 -28.32 16.68
CA ASP A 426 -8.20 -28.11 15.33
C ASP A 426 -6.68 -28.05 15.11
N GLN A 427 -6.26 -28.46 13.92
CA GLN A 427 -4.97 -28.04 13.37
C GLN A 427 -5.21 -26.74 12.59
N ILE A 428 -4.41 -25.73 12.90
CA ILE A 428 -4.56 -24.35 12.42
C ILE A 428 -4.64 -24.29 10.89
N GLY A 429 -5.73 -23.77 10.35
CA GLY A 429 -5.84 -23.29 8.96
C GLY A 429 -5.72 -21.77 8.92
N LEU A 430 -4.59 -21.24 9.40
CA LEU A 430 -4.34 -19.81 9.42
C LEU A 430 -3.70 -19.37 8.11
N ALA A 431 -4.42 -18.57 7.34
CA ALA A 431 -3.82 -17.74 6.31
C ALA A 431 -3.57 -16.35 6.90
N VAL A 432 -2.29 -16.01 7.10
CA VAL A 432 -1.88 -14.62 7.31
C VAL A 432 -1.48 -14.09 5.95
N ILE A 433 -2.31 -13.24 5.37
CA ILE A 433 -1.97 -12.55 4.12
C ILE A 433 -1.33 -11.22 4.54
N TRP A 434 -0.03 -11.12 4.28
CA TRP A 434 0.66 -9.83 4.23
C TRP A 434 0.69 -9.40 2.77
N ASP A 435 0.06 -8.28 2.46
CA ASP A 435 0.10 -7.71 1.12
C ASP A 435 0.67 -6.29 1.20
N PRO A 436 1.97 -6.12 0.94
CA PRO A 436 2.61 -4.80 0.95
C PRO A 436 2.08 -3.88 -0.16
N ASN A 437 1.35 -4.41 -1.15
CA ASN A 437 0.86 -3.68 -2.31
C ASN A 437 -0.67 -3.48 -2.30
N ASN A 438 -1.36 -3.91 -1.24
CA ASN A 438 -2.82 -3.80 -1.11
C ASN A 438 -3.61 -4.33 -2.30
N LEU A 439 -3.06 -5.33 -2.99
CA LEU A 439 -3.66 -6.04 -4.11
C LEU A 439 -4.80 -6.97 -3.70
N CYS A 440 -5.25 -7.05 -2.45
CA CYS A 440 -6.46 -7.83 -2.09
C CYS A 440 -7.58 -6.91 -1.60
N ASP A 441 -8.63 -6.77 -2.42
CA ASP A 441 -9.90 -6.13 -2.05
C ASP A 441 -10.52 -6.83 -0.81
N PRO A 442 -10.99 -6.10 0.23
CA PRO A 442 -11.68 -6.66 1.40
C PRO A 442 -13.01 -7.37 1.11
N ALA A 443 -13.63 -7.20 -0.06
CA ALA A 443 -14.82 -7.98 -0.42
C ALA A 443 -14.50 -9.49 -0.45
N VAL A 444 -15.39 -10.34 0.07
CA VAL A 444 -15.18 -11.80 0.20
C VAL A 444 -14.77 -12.44 -1.12
N ASP A 445 -15.35 -11.96 -2.22
CA ASP A 445 -15.09 -12.36 -3.59
C ASP A 445 -13.74 -11.83 -4.12
N GLY A 446 -13.29 -10.65 -3.68
CA GLY A 446 -11.94 -10.12 -3.92
C GLY A 446 -10.87 -10.96 -3.21
N ILE A 447 -11.12 -11.32 -1.95
CA ILE A 447 -10.24 -12.18 -1.14
C ILE A 447 -10.14 -13.57 -1.75
N MET A 448 -11.25 -14.18 -2.17
CA MET A 448 -11.19 -15.50 -2.79
C MET A 448 -10.48 -15.47 -4.14
N LYS A 449 -10.67 -14.44 -4.96
CA LYS A 449 -9.86 -14.26 -6.18
C LYS A 449 -8.38 -14.10 -5.84
N CYS A 450 -8.05 -13.38 -4.78
CA CYS A 450 -6.67 -13.22 -4.31
C CYS A 450 -6.08 -14.57 -3.88
N VAL A 451 -6.76 -15.30 -3.00
CA VAL A 451 -6.36 -16.63 -2.51
C VAL A 451 -6.16 -17.64 -3.66
N LEU A 452 -7.01 -17.58 -4.69
CA LEU A 452 -6.89 -18.46 -5.87
C LEU A 452 -5.71 -18.10 -6.79
N GLN A 453 -5.18 -16.88 -6.72
CA GLN A 453 -4.02 -16.43 -7.50
C GLN A 453 -2.69 -16.62 -6.73
N MET A 454 -2.75 -16.92 -5.43
CA MET A 454 -1.56 -17.14 -4.60
C MET A 454 -0.86 -18.46 -4.93
N LYS A 455 0.46 -18.42 -5.13
CA LYS A 455 1.29 -19.63 -5.18
C LYS A 455 1.76 -20.02 -3.76
N PRO A 456 1.70 -21.32 -3.39
CA PRO A 456 2.19 -21.76 -2.09
C PRO A 456 3.72 -21.56 -1.98
N LEU A 457 4.18 -20.98 -0.87
CA LEU A 457 5.61 -21.03 -0.50
C LEU A 457 6.04 -22.45 -0.10
N PRO A 458 7.35 -22.73 0.03
CA PRO A 458 7.84 -24.02 0.48
C PRO A 458 7.21 -24.41 1.83
N ARG A 459 6.66 -25.64 1.91
CA ARG A 459 6.16 -26.21 3.16
C ARG A 459 7.24 -26.15 4.24
N ILE A 460 6.94 -25.52 5.36
CA ILE A 460 7.61 -25.79 6.63
C ILE A 460 6.66 -26.68 7.41
N ASP A 461 7.03 -27.95 7.57
CA ASP A 461 6.28 -28.87 8.43
C ASP A 461 6.47 -28.42 9.89
N ILE A 462 5.38 -28.00 10.54
CA ILE A 462 5.34 -27.72 11.97
C ILE A 462 4.69 -28.93 12.65
N PRO A 463 5.18 -29.39 13.81
CA PRO A 463 4.45 -30.38 14.59
C PRO A 463 3.03 -29.85 14.88
N ASN A 464 2.02 -30.46 14.26
CA ASN A 464 0.58 -30.19 14.39
C ASN A 464 -0.05 -29.07 13.53
N GLY A 465 0.55 -28.65 12.41
CA GLY A 465 -0.14 -27.75 11.46
C GLY A 465 0.70 -27.34 10.24
N PHE A 466 0.09 -26.59 9.32
CA PHE A 466 0.77 -25.96 8.18
C PHE A 466 0.56 -24.45 8.23
N ILE A 467 1.60 -23.67 7.95
CA ILE A 467 1.48 -22.24 7.68
C ILE A 467 1.80 -22.03 6.21
N ASN A 468 0.86 -21.46 5.47
CA ASN A 468 1.15 -20.90 4.14
C ASN A 468 1.50 -19.43 4.34
N ILE A 469 2.79 -19.14 4.43
CA ILE A 469 3.28 -17.77 4.22
C ILE A 469 3.23 -17.55 2.70
N VAL A 470 2.81 -16.38 2.23
CA VAL A 470 2.87 -16.04 0.80
C VAL A 470 3.55 -14.68 0.68
N ASN A 471 4.61 -14.60 -0.12
CA ASN A 471 5.27 -13.36 -0.50
C ASN A 471 5.00 -13.12 -1.98
N PRO A 472 4.32 -12.03 -2.38
CA PRO A 472 4.16 -11.68 -3.77
C PRO A 472 5.34 -10.81 -4.21
N ASP A 473 6.38 -11.39 -4.82
CA ASP A 473 7.22 -10.59 -5.72
C ASP A 473 7.83 -11.38 -6.92
N PRO A 474 7.95 -10.76 -8.12
CA PRO A 474 8.36 -11.40 -9.40
C PRO A 474 9.90 -11.59 -9.59
N PRO A 475 10.42 -12.26 -10.66
CA PRO A 475 9.89 -12.27 -12.03
C PRO A 475 9.41 -13.61 -12.62
N TRP A 476 8.61 -13.43 -13.66
CA TRP A 476 7.58 -14.25 -14.32
C TRP A 476 8.06 -15.46 -15.14
N LEU A 477 7.17 -16.44 -15.28
CA LEU A 477 7.15 -17.40 -16.39
C LEU A 477 5.70 -17.52 -16.93
N LYS A 478 5.52 -17.20 -18.22
CA LYS A 478 4.28 -17.39 -19.00
C LYS A 478 4.08 -18.87 -19.34
N THR A 479 2.83 -19.34 -19.34
CA THR A 479 2.41 -20.51 -20.13
C THR A 479 1.06 -20.25 -20.80
N GLU A 480 0.95 -20.63 -22.08
CA GLU A 480 -0.14 -20.29 -23.01
C GLU A 480 -1.32 -21.28 -23.03
N ILE A 481 -1.45 -22.22 -22.08
CA ILE A 481 -2.44 -23.29 -22.23
C ILE A 481 -3.18 -23.46 -20.90
N GLY A 482 -4.50 -23.30 -20.97
CA GLY A 482 -5.41 -23.39 -19.85
C GLY A 482 -5.36 -24.76 -19.16
N ASP A 483 -5.51 -24.70 -17.84
CA ASP A 483 -6.45 -25.48 -17.03
C ASP A 483 -6.28 -25.00 -15.58
N VAL A 484 -7.34 -24.44 -14.99
CA VAL A 484 -7.38 -24.12 -13.56
C VAL A 484 -8.09 -25.26 -12.85
N GLY A 485 -7.31 -26.13 -12.23
CA GLY A 485 -7.77 -27.08 -11.22
C GLY A 485 -6.86 -26.94 -10.01
N VAL A 486 -7.31 -26.23 -8.98
CA VAL A 486 -6.67 -26.29 -7.66
C VAL A 486 -7.45 -27.30 -6.82
N VAL A 487 -6.78 -28.40 -6.50
CA VAL A 487 -7.25 -29.36 -5.49
C VAL A 487 -6.75 -28.86 -4.14
N VAL A 488 -7.66 -28.35 -3.32
CA VAL A 488 -7.41 -28.19 -1.87
C VAL A 488 -7.59 -29.57 -1.24
N GLY A 489 -6.50 -30.34 -1.18
CA GLY A 489 -6.48 -31.65 -0.55
C GLY A 489 -6.28 -31.52 0.96
N LEU A 490 -7.36 -31.65 1.74
CA LEU A 490 -7.27 -31.99 3.16
C LEU A 490 -6.95 -33.49 3.27
N ILE A 491 -5.75 -33.83 3.72
CA ILE A 491 -5.33 -35.22 3.95
C ILE A 491 -5.50 -35.51 5.45
N PHE A 492 -6.46 -36.38 5.78
CA PHE A 492 -6.63 -36.93 7.12
C PHE A 492 -5.72 -38.14 7.33
N PRO A 493 -5.07 -38.30 8.49
CA PRO A 493 -4.37 -39.54 8.83
C PRO A 493 -5.36 -40.52 9.46
N THR A 494 -6.22 -41.16 8.66
CA THR A 494 -6.96 -42.38 9.08
C THR A 494 -7.05 -43.39 7.92
N PRO A 495 -7.11 -44.70 8.18
CA PRO A 495 -6.92 -45.74 7.16
C PRO A 495 -8.13 -46.00 6.24
N HIS A 496 -9.15 -45.14 6.22
CA HIS A 496 -10.30 -45.29 5.33
C HIS A 496 -10.57 -43.98 4.57
N LEU A 497 -10.10 -43.97 3.32
CA LEU A 497 -10.21 -42.85 2.38
C LEU A 497 -11.66 -42.74 1.89
N THR A 498 -12.38 -41.68 2.30
CA THR A 498 -13.59 -41.21 1.62
C THR A 498 -13.34 -39.78 1.19
N ILE A 499 -13.33 -39.52 -0.12
CA ILE A 499 -13.15 -38.20 -0.70
C ILE A 499 -14.54 -37.55 -0.82
N THR A 500 -14.81 -36.53 -0.03
CA THR A 500 -15.99 -35.67 -0.22
C THR A 500 -15.57 -34.44 -1.01
N LEU A 501 -16.04 -34.36 -2.24
CA LEU A 501 -15.90 -33.18 -3.09
C LEU A 501 -16.97 -32.15 -2.64
N ILE A 502 -16.54 -31.02 -2.09
CA ILE A 502 -17.43 -29.87 -1.89
C ILE A 502 -17.29 -28.99 -3.14
N ILE A 503 -18.33 -29.01 -3.97
CA ILE A 503 -18.55 -27.99 -5.01
C ILE A 503 -19.42 -26.92 -4.33
N LEU A 504 -18.92 -25.68 -4.27
CA LEU A 504 -19.73 -24.50 -4.04
C LEU A 504 -19.97 -23.80 -5.38
#